data_AF-A0A968P1C7-F1
#
_entry.id   AF-A0A968P1C7-F1
#
_cell.length_a   1.000
_cell.length_b   1.000
_cell.length_c   1.000
_cell.angle_alpha   90.00
_cell.angle_beta   90.00
_cell.angle_gamma   90.00
#
_symmetry.space_group_name_H-M   'P 1'
#
loop_
_entity.id
_entity.type
_entity.pdbx_description
1 polymer ?
#
loop_
_entity_poly.entity_id
_entity_poly.type
_entity_poly.pdbx_seq_one_letter_code
_entity_poly.pdbx_strand_id
1 'polypeptide(L)'
;MRTFHLAWAIPFTVLSWLFFPAVGQSGTWLVDNPAISIFIDEDDIIHPYLYVGNGGVRTVRVCIDPTSPLSAEMSPSIQAAIQTFNSLQPSTSNYVASSSEVPLAANDFLSVVLHELLHCIAGIGHVNVSPDVATGLPGLSTNSFAGNDGVFNLGHGADARYGTSDDPRGDDVNFFWFDRNTNNPFILQPIIDETTYSRELPELPPGHLFAADGNFISADGAGFPDIKPVMERVGFAGTENRLLAPDDTVNLRYGMSGIDEAAGTSDDYSIIAEFGGVSTTGCHVSIRFSSNEPDDFFAGCTAQAIAIQAGSTHFRLAGTGTIKFNIDKPWHFFGVSVFSDGFETGDFAAWSVAVP
;
A
#
# COMPACT_ATOMS: atom_id res chain seq x y z
N MET A 1 38.88 -14.56 60.65
CA MET A 1 37.56 -14.69 60.00
C MET A 1 37.29 -13.35 59.31
N ARG A 2 37.39 -13.31 57.97
CA ARG A 2 36.23 -13.15 57.04
C ARG A 2 35.39 -11.90 57.39
N THR A 3 35.10 -10.91 56.55
CA THR A 3 35.34 -10.59 55.14
C THR A 3 34.77 -9.16 54.96
N PHE A 4 35.28 -8.42 53.96
CA PHE A 4 34.66 -7.22 53.39
C PHE A 4 33.24 -7.47 52.83
N HIS A 5 32.43 -6.41 52.66
CA HIS A 5 31.33 -6.16 51.69
C HIS A 5 30.33 -5.13 52.30
N LEU A 6 29.66 -4.20 51.61
CA LEU A 6 29.68 -3.68 50.25
C LEU A 6 28.89 -2.36 50.29
N ALA A 7 29.32 -1.35 49.54
CA ALA A 7 28.52 -0.16 49.25
C ALA A 7 27.37 -0.53 48.29
N TRP A 8 26.15 -0.08 48.60
CA TRP A 8 25.04 -0.11 47.65
C TRP A 8 25.08 1.15 46.79
N ALA A 9 25.56 0.98 45.55
CA ALA A 9 25.32 1.91 44.46
C ALA A 9 24.08 1.43 43.69
N ILE A 10 23.14 2.33 43.48
CA ILE A 10 22.08 2.20 42.47
C ILE A 10 22.74 2.42 41.10
N PRO A 11 22.43 1.57 40.11
CA PRO A 11 21.87 2.15 38.90
C PRO A 11 20.60 1.41 38.43
N PHE A 12 19.61 2.24 38.09
CA PHE A 12 18.58 1.94 37.11
C PHE A 12 19.23 1.49 35.80
N THR A 13 18.75 0.38 35.24
CA THR A 13 18.47 0.14 33.81
C THR A 13 18.01 -1.31 33.69
N VAL A 14 16.72 -1.54 33.91
CA VAL A 14 16.09 -2.77 33.44
C VAL A 14 15.98 -2.62 31.93
N LEU A 15 16.93 -3.22 31.21
CA LEU A 15 16.82 -3.47 29.78
C LEU A 15 15.73 -4.54 29.62
N SER A 16 14.47 -4.09 29.55
CA SER A 16 13.37 -4.95 29.15
C SER A 16 13.54 -5.25 27.67
N TRP A 17 14.09 -6.43 27.39
CA TRP A 17 13.92 -7.10 26.10
C TRP A 17 12.42 -7.23 25.86
N LEU A 18 11.85 -6.31 25.09
CA LEU A 18 10.56 -6.50 24.47
C LEU A 18 10.74 -7.70 23.54
N PHE A 19 10.05 -8.78 23.86
CA PHE A 19 9.77 -9.85 22.92
C PHE A 19 9.12 -9.19 21.70
N PHE A 20 9.86 -9.11 20.59
CA PHE A 20 9.24 -8.87 19.29
C PHE A 20 8.34 -10.08 19.01
N PRO A 21 7.01 -9.95 18.94
CA PRO A 21 6.23 -10.96 18.24
C PRO A 21 6.74 -11.00 16.80
N ALA A 22 6.85 -12.21 16.26
CA ALA A 22 7.29 -12.46 14.89
C ALA A 22 6.62 -11.48 13.91
N VAL A 23 7.43 -10.88 13.04
CA VAL A 23 6.99 -9.96 12.01
C VAL A 23 5.99 -10.71 11.13
N GLY A 24 4.71 -10.39 11.29
CA GLY A 24 3.65 -10.89 10.42
C GLY A 24 3.91 -10.38 9.02
N GLN A 25 4.15 -11.31 8.09
CA GLN A 25 4.31 -10.99 6.69
C GLN A 25 2.92 -10.66 6.14
N SER A 26 2.68 -9.41 5.74
CA SER A 26 1.59 -9.14 4.80
C SER A 26 1.95 -9.85 3.50
N GLY A 27 1.11 -10.82 3.15
CA GLY A 27 1.42 -11.84 2.17
C GLY A 27 1.60 -11.26 0.77
N THR A 28 2.85 -11.18 0.31
CA THR A 28 3.12 -11.63 -1.06
C THR A 28 2.86 -13.12 -1.10
N TRP A 29 1.69 -13.50 -1.58
CA TRP A 29 1.60 -14.80 -2.23
C TRP A 29 1.99 -14.61 -3.69
N LEU A 30 3.24 -15.01 -3.97
CA LEU A 30 3.58 -15.71 -5.19
C LEU A 30 2.38 -16.53 -5.63
N VAL A 31 1.86 -16.21 -6.81
CA VAL A 31 0.94 -17.10 -7.48
C VAL A 31 1.68 -18.41 -7.68
N ASP A 32 1.24 -19.47 -6.99
CA ASP A 32 1.78 -20.84 -7.08
C ASP A 32 1.42 -21.52 -8.42
N ASN A 33 1.28 -20.68 -9.45
CA ASN A 33 1.23 -21.04 -10.85
C ASN A 33 2.19 -20.08 -11.56
N PRO A 34 3.31 -20.54 -12.16
CA PRO A 34 4.23 -19.68 -12.92
C PRO A 34 3.59 -19.03 -14.17
N ALA A 35 2.26 -19.08 -14.30
CA ALA A 35 1.52 -18.51 -15.40
C ALA A 35 1.06 -17.07 -15.19
N ILE A 36 0.79 -16.58 -13.96
CA ILE A 36 0.33 -15.18 -13.75
C ILE A 36 0.66 -14.71 -12.32
N SER A 37 1.91 -14.29 -12.06
CA SER A 37 2.12 -13.18 -11.11
C SER A 37 1.43 -11.96 -11.72
N ILE A 38 0.79 -11.08 -10.95
CA ILE A 38 0.18 -9.89 -11.59
C ILE A 38 1.26 -8.94 -12.15
N PHE A 39 2.52 -9.09 -11.69
CA PHE A 39 3.73 -8.52 -12.28
C PHE A 39 4.56 -9.68 -12.84
N ILE A 40 4.37 -10.04 -14.11
CA ILE A 40 5.17 -11.07 -14.79
C ILE A 40 6.43 -10.48 -15.44
N ASP A 41 6.41 -9.17 -15.69
CA ASP A 41 7.47 -8.40 -16.32
C ASP A 41 7.60 -7.04 -15.60
N GLU A 42 8.78 -6.45 -15.67
CA GLU A 42 8.98 -5.06 -15.28
C GLU A 42 7.91 -4.16 -15.93
N ASP A 43 7.64 -4.32 -17.22
CA ASP A 43 6.81 -3.43 -18.05
C ASP A 43 5.29 -3.53 -17.87
N ASP A 44 4.83 -4.41 -16.99
CA ASP A 44 3.40 -4.65 -16.87
C ASP A 44 2.64 -3.49 -16.19
N ILE A 45 1.62 -2.97 -16.89
CA ILE A 45 0.66 -2.01 -16.35
C ILE A 45 -0.70 -2.69 -16.23
N ILE A 46 -1.26 -2.67 -15.02
CA ILE A 46 -2.58 -3.23 -14.75
C ILE A 46 -3.60 -2.10 -14.67
N HIS A 47 -4.64 -2.23 -15.47
CA HIS A 47 -5.77 -1.33 -15.53
C HIS A 47 -6.99 -1.91 -14.78
N PRO A 48 -7.95 -1.08 -14.37
CA PRO A 48 -9.13 -1.53 -13.64
C PRO A 48 -10.02 -2.44 -14.49
N TYR A 49 -10.99 -3.05 -13.80
CA TYR A 49 -12.08 -3.77 -14.44
C TYR A 49 -12.72 -2.94 -15.56
N LEU A 50 -13.10 -3.62 -16.64
CA LEU A 50 -13.81 -3.05 -17.80
C LEU A 50 -12.97 -2.08 -18.68
N TYR A 51 -11.72 -1.79 -18.34
CA TYR A 51 -10.86 -1.01 -19.23
C TYR A 51 -10.40 -1.85 -20.43
N VAL A 52 -10.59 -1.35 -21.64
CA VAL A 52 -10.32 -2.10 -22.88
C VAL A 52 -9.50 -1.28 -23.90
N GLY A 53 -8.80 -0.23 -23.45
CA GLY A 53 -8.08 0.70 -24.32
C GLY A 53 -8.94 1.83 -24.88
N ASN A 54 -9.99 2.21 -24.16
CA ASN A 54 -10.78 3.40 -24.48
C ASN A 54 -10.92 4.21 -23.20
N GLY A 55 -11.08 5.52 -23.32
CA GLY A 55 -11.14 6.40 -22.16
C GLY A 55 -12.48 6.45 -21.44
N GLY A 56 -12.59 7.40 -20.51
CA GLY A 56 -13.81 7.70 -19.75
C GLY A 56 -13.84 7.08 -18.35
N VAL A 57 -15.02 7.04 -17.72
CA VAL A 57 -15.15 6.61 -16.32
C VAL A 57 -15.25 5.09 -16.21
N ARG A 58 -14.51 4.49 -15.27
CA ARG A 58 -14.55 3.06 -14.91
C ARG A 58 -15.05 2.92 -13.48
N THR A 59 -16.28 2.40 -13.34
CA THR A 59 -16.88 2.17 -12.02
C THR A 59 -16.56 0.77 -11.52
N VAL A 60 -15.90 0.68 -10.38
CA VAL A 60 -15.55 -0.58 -9.71
C VAL A 60 -16.42 -0.74 -8.46
N ARG A 61 -17.27 -1.77 -8.48
CA ARG A 61 -18.19 -2.07 -7.38
C ARG A 61 -17.53 -2.94 -6.31
N VAL A 62 -17.45 -2.41 -5.10
CA VAL A 62 -16.84 -3.06 -3.93
C VAL A 62 -17.93 -3.53 -2.98
N CYS A 63 -18.01 -4.83 -2.73
CA CYS A 63 -19.01 -5.43 -1.85
C CYS A 63 -18.37 -6.11 -0.64
N ILE A 64 -19.15 -6.30 0.42
CA ILE A 64 -18.83 -7.23 1.50
C ILE A 64 -19.48 -8.57 1.18
N ASP A 65 -18.71 -9.65 1.27
CA ASP A 65 -19.22 -11.01 1.15
C ASP A 65 -20.29 -11.25 2.24
N PRO A 66 -21.51 -11.69 1.91
CA PRO A 66 -22.56 -11.97 2.89
C PRO A 66 -22.21 -13.01 3.96
N THR A 67 -21.19 -13.83 3.71
CA THR A 67 -20.67 -14.80 4.67
C THR A 67 -19.60 -14.23 5.58
N SER A 68 -19.12 -13.01 5.32
CA SER A 68 -18.12 -12.35 6.14
C SER A 68 -18.69 -12.05 7.54
N PRO A 69 -18.00 -12.44 8.61
CA PRO A 69 -18.29 -11.85 9.92
C PRO A 69 -17.94 -10.36 9.90
N LEU A 70 -18.41 -9.63 10.92
CA LEU A 70 -18.10 -8.21 11.16
C LEU A 70 -18.53 -7.24 10.03
N SER A 71 -19.48 -7.64 9.17
CA SER A 71 -19.87 -6.84 8.00
C SER A 71 -20.43 -5.45 8.37
N ALA A 72 -21.07 -5.33 9.53
CA ALA A 72 -21.57 -4.05 10.04
C ALA A 72 -20.40 -3.12 10.43
N GLU A 73 -19.41 -3.65 11.12
CA GLU A 73 -18.20 -2.95 11.59
C GLU A 73 -17.27 -2.58 10.43
N MET A 74 -17.19 -3.41 9.39
CA MET A 74 -16.40 -3.15 8.19
C MET A 74 -16.95 -1.99 7.35
N SER A 75 -18.28 -1.84 7.31
CA SER A 75 -18.96 -0.97 6.35
C SER A 75 -18.54 0.51 6.43
N PRO A 76 -18.40 1.14 7.61
CA PRO A 76 -17.90 2.51 7.72
C PRO A 76 -16.47 2.67 7.18
N SER A 77 -15.56 1.77 7.55
CA SER A 77 -14.16 1.83 7.08
C SER A 77 -14.06 1.66 5.56
N ILE A 78 -14.82 0.74 4.96
CA ILE A 78 -14.81 0.53 3.50
C ILE A 78 -15.34 1.76 2.77
N GLN A 79 -16.43 2.36 3.26
CA GLN A 79 -16.97 3.59 2.65
C GLN A 79 -15.98 4.75 2.75
N ALA A 80 -15.31 4.91 3.89
CA ALA A 80 -14.30 5.94 4.08
C ALA A 80 -13.06 5.70 3.19
N ALA A 81 -12.58 4.45 3.08
CA ALA A 81 -11.49 4.10 2.17
C ALA A 81 -11.85 4.37 0.69
N ILE A 82 -13.09 4.05 0.28
CA ILE A 82 -13.61 4.38 -1.06
C ILE A 82 -13.65 5.90 -1.29
N GLN A 83 -14.02 6.69 -0.28
CA GLN A 83 -14.00 8.15 -0.37
C GLN A 83 -12.57 8.68 -0.53
N THR A 84 -11.62 8.17 0.25
CA THR A 84 -10.20 8.50 0.09
C THR A 84 -9.70 8.16 -1.31
N PHE A 85 -9.94 6.92 -1.77
CA PHE A 85 -9.57 6.47 -3.11
C PHE A 85 -10.15 7.38 -4.21
N ASN A 86 -11.46 7.65 -4.16
CA ASN A 86 -12.14 8.48 -5.16
C ASN A 86 -11.70 9.95 -5.15
N SER A 87 -11.14 10.45 -4.05
CA SER A 87 -10.65 11.83 -3.99
C SER A 87 -9.41 12.04 -4.86
N LEU A 88 -8.57 11.01 -4.99
CA LEU A 88 -7.24 11.07 -5.63
C LEU A 88 -6.43 12.31 -5.20
N GLN A 89 -6.65 12.75 -3.95
CA GLN A 89 -5.97 13.88 -3.35
C GLN A 89 -4.84 13.35 -2.45
N PRO A 90 -3.57 13.59 -2.83
CA PRO A 90 -2.45 13.21 -1.99
C PRO A 90 -2.35 14.14 -0.78
N SER A 91 -1.83 13.62 0.32
CA SER A 91 -1.49 14.38 1.52
C SER A 91 -0.01 14.21 1.83
N THR A 92 0.63 15.30 2.26
CA THR A 92 1.99 15.27 2.81
C THR A 92 2.01 15.07 4.33
N SER A 93 0.89 14.66 4.91
CA SER A 93 0.71 14.28 6.30
C SER A 93 -0.39 13.24 6.35
N ASN A 94 -0.05 12.02 5.93
CA ASN A 94 -0.99 10.90 5.85
C ASN A 94 -0.70 9.77 6.85
N TYR A 95 0.44 9.83 7.53
CA TYR A 95 0.85 8.86 8.52
C TYR A 95 0.77 9.43 9.93
N VAL A 96 0.05 8.76 10.83
CA VAL A 96 -0.11 9.18 12.23
C VAL A 96 0.28 8.04 13.16
N ALA A 97 1.33 8.26 13.96
CA ALA A 97 1.78 7.28 14.96
C ALA A 97 1.50 7.72 16.40
N SER A 98 1.94 8.92 16.80
CA SER A 98 1.94 9.34 18.21
C SER A 98 0.59 9.84 18.71
N SER A 99 -0.28 10.35 17.82
CA SER A 99 -1.62 10.84 18.13
C SER A 99 -2.74 9.98 17.54
N SER A 100 -2.39 8.76 17.13
CA SER A 100 -3.31 7.81 16.53
C SER A 100 -4.41 7.41 17.52
N GLU A 101 -5.65 7.29 17.04
CA GLU A 101 -6.77 6.74 17.81
C GLU A 101 -6.72 5.21 17.89
N VAL A 102 -5.87 4.58 17.07
CA VAL A 102 -5.71 3.14 16.97
C VAL A 102 -4.93 2.64 18.19
N PRO A 103 -5.46 1.68 18.96
CA PRO A 103 -4.72 1.08 20.07
C PRO A 103 -3.36 0.51 19.62
N LEU A 104 -2.31 0.65 20.44
CA LEU A 104 -0.94 0.22 20.11
C LEU A 104 -0.80 -1.25 19.67
N ALA A 105 -1.73 -2.11 20.09
CA ALA A 105 -1.73 -3.53 19.74
C ALA A 105 -2.72 -3.89 18.63
N ALA A 106 -3.41 -2.92 18.04
CA ALA A 106 -4.42 -3.12 17.00
C ALA A 106 -3.97 -2.59 15.64
N ASN A 107 -4.51 -3.17 14.59
CA ASN A 107 -4.30 -2.77 13.21
C ASN A 107 -5.49 -1.94 12.74
N ASP A 108 -5.23 -0.79 12.12
CA ASP A 108 -6.29 0.05 11.59
C ASP A 108 -6.91 -0.59 10.34
N PHE A 109 -8.14 -1.08 10.46
CA PHE A 109 -8.82 -1.74 9.35
C PHE A 109 -9.03 -0.79 8.17
N LEU A 110 -9.24 0.51 8.41
CA LEU A 110 -9.40 1.50 7.33
C LEU A 110 -8.12 1.65 6.50
N SER A 111 -6.96 1.78 7.14
CA SER A 111 -5.66 1.86 6.46
C SER A 111 -5.38 0.60 5.63
N VAL A 112 -5.62 -0.59 6.21
CA VAL A 112 -5.35 -1.84 5.50
C VAL A 112 -6.36 -2.09 4.38
N VAL A 113 -7.64 -1.78 4.57
CA VAL A 113 -8.61 -1.93 3.47
C VAL A 113 -8.37 -0.94 2.36
N LEU A 114 -7.90 0.28 2.64
CA LEU A 114 -7.46 1.21 1.61
C LEU A 114 -6.31 0.60 0.78
N HIS A 115 -5.29 0.04 1.44
CA HIS A 115 -4.19 -0.66 0.77
C HIS A 115 -4.66 -1.78 -0.13
N GLU A 116 -5.48 -2.70 0.39
CA GLU A 116 -5.98 -3.82 -0.41
C GLU A 116 -6.91 -3.38 -1.54
N LEU A 117 -7.62 -2.26 -1.36
CA LEU A 117 -8.43 -1.66 -2.41
C LEU A 117 -7.57 -1.10 -3.54
N LEU A 118 -6.40 -0.50 -3.28
CA LEU A 118 -5.50 -0.05 -4.35
C LEU A 118 -5.01 -1.24 -5.20
N HIS A 119 -4.64 -2.36 -4.57
CA HIS A 119 -4.34 -3.61 -5.28
C HIS A 119 -5.55 -4.07 -6.13
N CYS A 120 -6.72 -4.22 -5.52
CA CYS A 120 -7.86 -4.88 -6.14
C CYS A 120 -8.72 -3.99 -7.05
N ILE A 121 -8.58 -2.67 -7.00
CA ILE A 121 -9.30 -1.74 -7.89
C ILE A 121 -8.39 -1.29 -9.03
N ALA A 122 -7.14 -0.96 -8.72
CA ALA A 122 -6.22 -0.30 -9.64
C ALA A 122 -5.02 -1.15 -10.04
N GLY A 123 -4.79 -2.31 -9.40
CA GLY A 123 -3.67 -3.19 -9.75
C GLY A 123 -2.30 -2.65 -9.34
N ILE A 124 -2.23 -1.76 -8.34
CA ILE A 124 -0.98 -1.12 -7.93
C ILE A 124 -0.17 -2.06 -7.07
N GLY A 125 1.14 -2.16 -7.34
CA GLY A 125 2.07 -2.96 -6.53
C GLY A 125 2.58 -2.24 -5.29
N HIS A 126 3.34 -2.95 -4.46
CA HIS A 126 4.05 -2.31 -3.35
C HIS A 126 5.16 -1.38 -3.86
N VAL A 127 5.42 -0.31 -3.11
CA VAL A 127 6.50 0.66 -3.41
C VAL A 127 7.87 0.13 -3.03
N ASN A 128 7.91 -0.84 -2.10
CA ASN A 128 9.11 -1.44 -1.53
C ASN A 128 9.19 -2.95 -1.75
N VAL A 129 10.43 -3.45 -1.83
CA VAL A 129 10.73 -4.89 -1.83
C VAL A 129 10.25 -5.51 -0.52
N SER A 130 9.72 -6.73 -0.57
CA SER A 130 9.45 -7.51 0.65
C SER A 130 10.71 -7.58 1.51
N PRO A 131 10.61 -7.58 2.86
CA PRO A 131 11.71 -8.10 3.65
C PRO A 131 11.99 -9.52 3.17
N ASP A 132 13.22 -9.76 2.71
CA ASP A 132 13.69 -11.10 2.43
C ASP A 132 13.91 -11.78 3.78
N VAL A 133 13.12 -12.83 4.05
CA VAL A 133 13.23 -13.67 5.24
C VAL A 133 14.61 -14.28 5.41
N ALA A 134 15.37 -14.44 4.33
CA ALA A 134 16.72 -14.98 4.37
C ALA A 134 17.75 -13.96 4.87
N THR A 135 17.55 -12.67 4.60
CA THR A 135 18.51 -11.61 4.95
C THR A 135 18.09 -10.78 6.15
N GLY A 136 16.80 -10.79 6.51
CA GLY A 136 16.27 -9.99 7.62
C GLY A 136 16.42 -8.49 7.42
N LEU A 137 16.68 -8.05 6.18
CA LEU A 137 16.83 -6.64 5.83
C LEU A 137 15.46 -5.95 5.84
N PRO A 138 15.41 -4.67 6.23
CA PRO A 138 14.16 -3.92 6.22
C PRO A 138 13.66 -3.85 4.78
N GLY A 139 12.46 -4.36 4.54
CA GLY A 139 11.77 -4.22 3.25
C GLY A 139 11.33 -2.78 3.03
N LEU A 140 12.29 -1.84 2.96
CA LEU A 140 12.11 -0.41 2.77
C LEU A 140 12.90 0.09 1.56
N SER A 141 13.60 -0.79 0.85
CA SER A 141 14.24 -0.47 -0.41
C SER A 141 13.19 -0.43 -1.51
N THR A 142 13.34 0.51 -2.46
CA THR A 142 12.47 0.67 -3.62
C THR A 142 12.24 -0.65 -4.35
N ASN A 143 11.00 -0.92 -4.72
CA ASN A 143 10.61 -2.19 -5.31
C ASN A 143 11.38 -2.50 -6.60
N SER A 144 11.79 -3.75 -6.73
CA SER A 144 12.59 -4.25 -7.85
C SER A 144 12.46 -5.77 -7.94
N PHE A 145 13.03 -6.33 -9.00
CA PHE A 145 13.52 -7.71 -8.99
C PHE A 145 15.03 -7.76 -8.85
N ALA A 146 15.49 -8.93 -8.38
CA ALA A 146 16.90 -9.28 -8.45
C ALA A 146 17.34 -9.28 -9.93
N GLY A 147 18.57 -8.82 -10.16
CA GLY A 147 19.14 -8.74 -11.49
C GLY A 147 19.54 -10.08 -12.09
N ASN A 148 20.48 -10.03 -13.02
CA ASN A 148 20.99 -11.20 -13.74
C ASN A 148 21.72 -12.20 -12.83
N ASP A 149 22.24 -11.73 -11.70
CA ASP A 149 22.90 -12.60 -10.71
C ASP A 149 21.91 -13.32 -9.78
N GLY A 150 20.62 -12.97 -9.84
CA GLY A 150 19.56 -13.54 -9.01
C GLY A 150 19.60 -13.14 -7.53
N VAL A 151 20.35 -12.08 -7.18
CA VAL A 151 20.48 -11.55 -5.82
C VAL A 151 19.94 -10.12 -5.76
N PHE A 152 19.21 -9.79 -4.69
CA PHE A 152 18.80 -8.42 -4.43
C PHE A 152 19.95 -7.59 -3.85
N ASN A 153 20.20 -6.43 -4.44
CA ASN A 153 21.17 -5.46 -3.96
C ASN A 153 20.48 -4.43 -3.04
N LEU A 154 20.22 -4.78 -1.79
CA LEU A 154 19.45 -3.95 -0.84
C LEU A 154 20.35 -3.09 0.07
N GLY A 155 21.43 -2.53 -0.48
CA GLY A 155 22.28 -1.61 0.26
C GLY A 155 21.63 -0.24 0.38
N HIS A 156 21.88 0.47 1.49
CA HIS A 156 21.54 1.89 1.59
C HIS A 156 22.71 2.75 1.07
N GLY A 157 22.36 3.94 0.59
CA GLY A 157 23.31 4.94 0.12
C GLY A 157 24.19 5.57 1.21
N ALA A 158 24.86 6.65 0.84
CA ALA A 158 25.72 7.46 1.70
C ALA A 158 24.94 8.21 2.79
N ASP A 159 23.65 8.44 2.58
CA ASP A 159 22.75 9.06 3.56
C ASP A 159 22.29 8.10 4.67
N ALA A 160 22.63 6.81 4.56
CA ALA A 160 22.25 5.73 5.46
C ALA A 160 20.73 5.50 5.59
N ARG A 161 19.98 5.78 4.52
CA ARG A 161 18.53 5.57 4.43
C ARG A 161 18.21 4.65 3.27
N TYR A 162 17.15 3.87 3.42
CA TYR A 162 16.66 2.97 2.35
C TYR A 162 15.61 3.68 1.52
N GLY A 163 15.52 3.29 0.25
CA GLY A 163 14.54 3.84 -0.70
C GLY A 163 14.91 5.24 -1.17
N THR A 164 16.18 5.63 -1.04
CA THR A 164 16.69 6.94 -1.47
C THR A 164 17.46 6.82 -2.78
N SER A 165 17.64 7.97 -3.45
CA SER A 165 18.19 8.01 -4.80
C SER A 165 19.64 7.52 -4.92
N ASP A 166 20.39 7.47 -3.82
CA ASP A 166 21.79 7.05 -3.77
C ASP A 166 21.97 5.59 -3.35
N ASP A 167 20.88 4.81 -3.28
CA ASP A 167 20.94 3.39 -2.96
C ASP A 167 21.74 2.60 -4.02
N PRO A 168 22.78 1.85 -3.63
CA PRO A 168 23.56 1.02 -4.54
C PRO A 168 22.80 -0.28 -4.85
N ARG A 169 21.92 -0.23 -5.85
CA ARG A 169 21.05 -1.33 -6.26
C ARG A 169 21.64 -2.26 -7.33
N GLY A 170 22.92 -2.11 -7.65
CA GLY A 170 23.64 -3.05 -8.51
C GLY A 170 22.96 -3.27 -9.87
N ASP A 171 22.59 -4.52 -10.15
CA ASP A 171 21.86 -4.95 -11.34
C ASP A 171 20.36 -5.20 -11.10
N ASP A 172 19.81 -4.79 -9.95
CA ASP A 172 18.38 -4.89 -9.65
C ASP A 172 17.54 -4.22 -10.75
N VAL A 173 16.45 -4.88 -11.15
CA VAL A 173 15.53 -4.39 -12.18
C VAL A 173 14.47 -3.49 -11.53
N ASN A 174 14.45 -2.21 -11.89
CA ASN A 174 13.55 -1.22 -11.30
C ASN A 174 12.09 -1.42 -11.71
N PHE A 175 11.20 -1.45 -10.72
CA PHE A 175 9.75 -1.59 -10.92
C PHE A 175 8.99 -0.30 -10.63
N PHE A 176 9.71 0.76 -10.27
CA PHE A 176 9.14 1.98 -9.73
C PHE A 176 9.20 3.13 -10.73
N TRP A 177 8.06 3.77 -10.98
CA TRP A 177 7.96 4.95 -11.85
C TRP A 177 8.43 6.20 -11.10
N PHE A 178 9.57 6.76 -11.51
CA PHE A 178 10.15 7.96 -10.93
C PHE A 178 9.99 9.18 -11.84
N ASP A 179 9.91 10.38 -11.24
CA ASP A 179 9.97 11.64 -11.98
C ASP A 179 11.37 11.81 -12.61
N ARG A 180 11.43 11.89 -13.94
CA ARG A 180 12.66 12.04 -14.72
C ARG A 180 13.51 13.25 -14.30
N ASN A 181 12.87 14.32 -13.80
CA ASN A 181 13.56 15.56 -13.45
C ASN A 181 14.13 15.55 -12.04
N THR A 182 13.44 14.94 -11.09
CA THR A 182 13.77 15.08 -9.66
C THR A 182 13.95 13.78 -8.92
N ASN A 183 13.40 12.66 -9.40
CA ASN A 183 13.32 11.39 -8.67
C ASN A 183 12.81 11.60 -7.23
N ASN A 184 11.84 12.51 -7.04
CA ASN A 184 11.32 12.86 -5.74
C ASN A 184 9.87 12.36 -5.59
N PRO A 185 9.63 11.30 -4.81
CA PRO A 185 8.31 10.68 -4.66
C PRO A 185 7.35 11.50 -3.80
N PHE A 186 7.77 12.64 -3.26
CA PHE A 186 6.95 13.52 -2.41
C PHE A 186 6.34 14.70 -3.16
N ILE A 187 6.66 14.86 -4.45
CA ILE A 187 6.20 15.97 -5.29
C ILE A 187 5.48 15.41 -6.51
N LEU A 188 4.21 15.82 -6.70
CA LEU A 188 3.47 15.45 -7.91
C LEU A 188 3.77 16.44 -9.04
N GLN A 189 4.01 15.87 -10.22
CA GLN A 189 4.03 16.65 -11.44
C GLN A 189 2.59 16.98 -11.91
N PRO A 190 2.38 18.09 -12.63
CA PRO A 190 1.07 18.44 -13.18
C PRO A 190 0.58 17.46 -14.26
N ILE A 191 1.53 16.87 -14.98
CA ILE A 191 1.32 15.81 -15.97
C ILE A 191 1.99 14.56 -15.39
N ILE A 192 1.29 13.43 -15.42
CA ILE A 192 1.77 12.15 -14.89
C ILE A 192 1.54 11.11 -15.98
N ASP A 193 2.59 10.88 -16.76
CA ASP A 193 2.58 10.06 -17.97
C ASP A 193 4.02 9.72 -18.39
N GLU A 194 4.21 9.01 -19.50
CA GLU A 194 5.53 8.59 -20.00
C GLU A 194 6.50 9.75 -20.28
N THR A 195 6.00 10.98 -20.46
CA THR A 195 6.84 12.16 -20.76
C THR A 195 7.49 12.75 -19.50
N THR A 196 6.92 12.47 -18.34
CA THR A 196 7.30 13.04 -17.05
C THR A 196 7.86 11.99 -16.09
N TYR A 197 7.33 10.78 -16.14
CA TYR A 197 7.78 9.65 -15.34
C TYR A 197 8.50 8.63 -16.21
N SER A 198 9.35 7.83 -15.58
CA SER A 198 10.06 6.73 -16.21
C SER A 198 10.38 5.65 -15.20
N ARG A 199 10.60 4.45 -15.70
CA ARG A 199 11.21 3.34 -14.97
C ARG A 199 12.69 3.17 -15.30
N GLU A 200 13.16 3.76 -16.40
CA GLU A 200 14.44 3.47 -17.01
C GLU A 200 15.54 4.17 -16.22
N LEU A 201 16.30 3.42 -15.41
CA LEU A 201 17.37 3.98 -14.58
C LEU A 201 18.34 4.93 -15.32
N PRO A 202 18.68 4.74 -16.62
CA PRO A 202 19.48 5.72 -17.36
C PRO A 202 18.86 7.13 -17.49
N GLU A 203 17.56 7.27 -17.26
CA GLU A 203 16.82 8.54 -17.29
C GLU A 203 16.73 9.22 -15.93
N LEU A 204 17.35 8.64 -14.90
CA LEU A 204 17.47 9.29 -13.59
C LEU A 204 18.25 10.61 -13.68
N PRO A 205 17.95 11.58 -12.79
CA PRO A 205 18.75 12.79 -12.65
C PRO A 205 20.24 12.49 -12.44
N PRO A 206 21.15 13.33 -12.96
CA PRO A 206 22.59 13.12 -12.79
C PRO A 206 22.99 12.96 -11.31
N GLY A 207 23.64 11.84 -11.00
CA GLY A 207 24.11 11.50 -9.66
C GLY A 207 23.16 10.61 -8.86
N HIS A 208 21.95 10.34 -9.37
CA HIS A 208 21.06 9.35 -8.78
C HIS A 208 21.43 7.96 -9.30
N LEU A 209 21.42 6.98 -8.40
CA LEU A 209 21.79 5.59 -8.64
C LEU A 209 20.57 4.69 -8.82
N PHE A 210 19.46 5.01 -8.17
CA PHE A 210 18.21 4.26 -8.30
C PHE A 210 16.97 5.14 -8.09
N ALA A 211 15.80 4.59 -8.44
CA ALA A 211 14.52 5.21 -8.16
C ALA A 211 14.31 5.35 -6.64
N ALA A 212 13.89 6.54 -6.19
CA ALA A 212 13.56 6.76 -4.78
C ALA A 212 12.08 6.49 -4.54
N ASP A 213 11.76 5.78 -3.46
CA ASP A 213 10.37 5.52 -3.06
C ASP A 213 9.93 6.44 -1.92
N GLY A 214 8.61 6.54 -1.72
CA GLY A 214 8.04 7.44 -0.73
C GLY A 214 8.11 6.96 0.72
N ASN A 215 8.84 5.90 1.06
CA ASN A 215 8.76 5.28 2.39
C ASN A 215 9.00 6.26 3.56
N PHE A 216 8.52 5.92 4.76
CA PHE A 216 8.58 6.85 5.89
C PHE A 216 9.99 7.27 6.33
N ILE A 217 11.04 6.48 6.06
CA ILE A 217 12.44 6.83 6.35
C ILE A 217 12.98 7.82 5.31
N SER A 218 12.75 7.57 4.03
CA SER A 218 13.15 8.50 2.95
C SER A 218 12.39 9.83 3.08
N ALA A 219 11.11 9.78 3.50
CA ALA A 219 10.27 10.94 3.73
C ALA A 219 10.79 11.87 4.84
N ASP A 220 11.08 11.32 6.03
CA ASP A 220 11.71 12.07 7.13
C ASP A 220 13.01 12.72 6.66
N GLY A 221 13.79 11.96 5.88
CA GLY A 221 15.06 12.42 5.34
C GLY A 221 14.97 13.56 4.34
N ALA A 222 13.88 13.61 3.57
CA ALA A 222 13.59 14.65 2.59
C ALA A 222 12.86 15.87 3.21
N GLY A 223 12.59 15.85 4.52
CA GLY A 223 11.89 16.94 5.22
C GLY A 223 10.37 16.87 5.13
N PHE A 224 9.83 15.68 4.85
CA PHE A 224 8.41 15.37 4.85
C PHE A 224 8.07 14.39 5.97
N PRO A 225 8.19 14.81 7.25
CA PRO A 225 7.77 13.95 8.35
C PRO A 225 6.27 13.64 8.20
N ASP A 226 5.86 12.44 8.62
CA ASP A 226 4.46 11.99 8.59
C ASP A 226 3.90 11.67 7.19
N ILE A 227 4.76 11.37 6.21
CA ILE A 227 4.35 10.73 4.95
C ILE A 227 4.67 9.24 4.97
N LYS A 228 3.72 8.44 4.47
CA LYS A 228 3.92 7.03 4.19
C LYS A 228 2.98 6.54 3.07
N PRO A 229 3.49 6.03 1.93
CA PRO A 229 2.65 5.46 0.90
C PRO A 229 1.72 4.41 1.49
N VAL A 230 0.45 4.45 1.09
CA VAL A 230 -0.51 3.41 1.43
C VAL A 230 0.03 2.06 0.96
N MET A 231 0.68 2.04 -0.21
CA MET A 231 1.27 0.84 -0.81
C MET A 231 2.62 0.43 -0.20
N GLU A 232 3.06 1.05 0.89
CA GLU A 232 4.20 0.55 1.66
C GLU A 232 3.80 -0.72 2.43
N ARG A 233 4.56 -1.80 2.22
CA ARG A 233 4.25 -3.11 2.79
C ARG A 233 4.27 -3.17 4.33
N VAL A 234 5.08 -2.34 4.97
CA VAL A 234 5.33 -2.42 6.41
C VAL A 234 4.20 -1.71 7.15
N GLY A 235 3.22 -2.44 7.68
CA GLY A 235 2.22 -1.88 8.61
C GLY A 235 2.76 -1.79 10.05
N PHE A 236 2.38 -0.75 10.79
CA PHE A 236 2.67 -0.67 12.23
C PHE A 236 1.35 -0.68 13.01
N ALA A 237 1.22 -1.62 13.96
CA ALA A 237 0.12 -1.59 14.90
C ALA A 237 0.10 -0.26 15.68
N GLY A 238 -1.10 0.26 15.95
CA GLY A 238 -1.28 1.56 16.59
C GLY A 238 -1.06 2.77 15.68
N THR A 239 -0.94 2.59 14.37
CA THR A 239 -0.74 3.70 13.43
C THR A 239 -1.88 3.83 12.43
N GLU A 240 -2.06 5.04 11.91
CA GLU A 240 -3.01 5.36 10.86
C GLU A 240 -2.27 5.72 9.57
N ASN A 241 -2.74 5.21 8.44
CA ASN A 241 -2.34 5.58 7.09
C ASN A 241 -3.57 5.62 6.17
N ARG A 242 -4.41 6.64 6.39
CA ARG A 242 -5.80 6.70 5.90
C ARG A 242 -6.00 7.60 4.67
N LEU A 243 -4.93 8.26 4.22
CA LEU A 243 -4.91 9.18 3.08
C LEU A 243 -3.82 8.73 2.10
N LEU A 244 -3.98 9.06 0.82
CA LEU A 244 -2.98 8.75 -0.20
C LEU A 244 -1.74 9.64 -0.02
N ALA A 245 -0.56 9.07 -0.23
CA ALA A 245 0.66 9.84 -0.44
C ALA A 245 0.72 10.33 -1.90
N PRO A 246 1.60 11.28 -2.21
CA PRO A 246 1.93 11.65 -3.59
C PRO A 246 2.26 10.44 -4.47
N ASP A 247 3.05 9.52 -3.95
CA ASP A 247 3.50 8.31 -4.65
C ASP A 247 2.36 7.37 -5.05
N ASP A 248 1.40 7.11 -4.13
CA ASP A 248 0.20 6.32 -4.44
C ASP A 248 -0.60 6.97 -5.59
N THR A 249 -0.66 8.30 -5.59
CA THR A 249 -1.42 9.07 -6.59
C THR A 249 -0.72 9.08 -7.95
N VAL A 250 0.61 9.11 -7.98
CA VAL A 250 1.39 8.99 -9.21
C VAL A 250 1.10 7.65 -9.88
N ASN A 251 1.21 6.55 -9.15
CA ASN A 251 0.95 5.21 -9.70
C ASN A 251 -0.49 5.07 -10.22
N LEU A 252 -1.47 5.60 -9.47
CA LEU A 252 -2.88 5.64 -9.93
C LEU A 252 -3.05 6.43 -11.23
N ARG A 253 -2.46 7.62 -11.31
CA ARG A 253 -2.65 8.54 -12.44
C ARG A 253 -1.85 8.15 -13.67
N TYR A 254 -0.67 7.55 -13.49
CA TYR A 254 0.10 6.99 -14.60
C TYR A 254 -0.70 5.89 -15.28
N GLY A 255 -1.26 4.93 -14.53
CA GLY A 255 -2.13 3.91 -15.15
C GLY A 255 -3.36 4.51 -15.85
N MET A 256 -3.89 5.63 -15.35
CA MET A 256 -5.02 6.36 -15.93
C MET A 256 -4.70 7.11 -17.23
N SER A 257 -3.42 7.28 -17.63
CA SER A 257 -3.07 7.81 -18.96
C SER A 257 -3.37 6.80 -20.07
N GLY A 258 -3.60 5.53 -19.74
CA GLY A 258 -4.07 4.54 -20.68
C GLY A 258 -2.98 3.63 -21.23
N ILE A 259 -3.20 3.09 -22.43
CA ILE A 259 -2.31 2.13 -23.10
C ILE A 259 -1.20 2.85 -23.86
N ASP A 260 -1.44 4.08 -24.33
CA ASP A 260 -0.39 4.88 -24.94
C ASP A 260 0.52 5.58 -23.91
N GLU A 261 0.21 5.39 -22.61
CA GLU A 261 0.93 5.94 -21.47
C GLU A 261 1.04 7.47 -21.48
N ALA A 262 0.27 8.17 -22.31
CA ALA A 262 0.35 9.60 -22.55
C ALA A 262 -0.91 10.31 -22.05
N ALA A 263 -0.78 11.34 -21.21
CA ALA A 263 -1.95 12.01 -20.67
C ALA A 263 -2.61 12.96 -21.68
N GLY A 264 -3.93 13.03 -21.63
CA GLY A 264 -4.77 13.91 -22.46
C GLY A 264 -5.13 13.30 -23.82
N THR A 265 -5.04 11.98 -23.96
CA THR A 265 -5.37 11.26 -25.19
C THR A 265 -6.76 10.62 -25.08
N SER A 266 -7.08 9.71 -26.01
CA SER A 266 -8.44 9.17 -26.14
C SER A 266 -8.72 7.96 -25.25
N ASP A 267 -7.67 7.34 -24.71
CA ASP A 267 -7.73 6.18 -23.85
C ASP A 267 -7.52 6.51 -22.37
N ASP A 268 -7.20 7.76 -22.03
CA ASP A 268 -7.32 8.34 -20.69
C ASP A 268 -8.64 7.97 -20.00
N TYR A 269 -8.54 7.44 -18.78
CA TYR A 269 -9.70 7.06 -18.00
C TYR A 269 -9.63 7.58 -16.56
N SER A 270 -10.78 7.58 -15.89
CA SER A 270 -10.86 7.78 -14.44
C SER A 270 -11.49 6.58 -13.79
N ILE A 271 -11.08 6.30 -12.55
CA ILE A 271 -11.63 5.20 -11.76
C ILE A 271 -12.53 5.78 -10.67
N ILE A 272 -13.71 5.20 -10.49
CA ILE A 272 -14.59 5.48 -9.36
C ILE A 272 -14.93 4.16 -8.69
N ALA A 273 -14.62 4.04 -7.41
CA ALA A 273 -15.10 2.94 -6.58
C ALA A 273 -16.49 3.26 -6.03
N GLU A 274 -17.40 2.28 -6.06
CA GLU A 274 -18.72 2.38 -5.44
C GLU A 274 -18.91 1.33 -4.35
N PHE A 275 -19.51 1.72 -3.23
CA PHE A 275 -19.85 0.77 -2.17
C PHE A 275 -21.12 0.02 -2.55
N GLY A 276 -20.98 -1.29 -2.77
CA GLY A 276 -22.03 -2.19 -3.20
C GLY A 276 -22.85 -2.80 -2.07
N GLY A 277 -22.49 -2.54 -0.81
CA GLY A 277 -23.10 -3.14 0.37
C GLY A 277 -22.72 -4.62 0.54
N VAL A 278 -23.52 -5.33 1.35
CA VAL A 278 -23.38 -6.78 1.56
C VAL A 278 -24.05 -7.51 0.39
N SER A 279 -23.26 -8.10 -0.51
CA SER A 279 -23.77 -8.70 -1.76
C SER A 279 -22.76 -9.65 -2.39
N THR A 280 -23.25 -10.67 -3.10
CA THR A 280 -22.46 -11.49 -4.06
C THR A 280 -22.72 -11.13 -5.51
N THR A 281 -23.66 -10.21 -5.79
CA THR A 281 -24.12 -9.90 -7.14
C THR A 281 -23.56 -8.58 -7.62
N GLY A 282 -22.98 -8.58 -8.83
CA GLY A 282 -22.46 -7.38 -9.50
C GLY A 282 -21.16 -6.84 -8.90
N CYS A 283 -20.53 -7.58 -7.99
CA CYS A 283 -19.33 -7.16 -7.29
C CYS A 283 -18.09 -7.41 -8.14
N HIS A 284 -17.33 -6.34 -8.39
CA HIS A 284 -16.02 -6.43 -9.00
C HIS A 284 -14.98 -6.83 -7.96
N VAL A 285 -15.11 -6.30 -6.74
CA VAL A 285 -14.30 -6.65 -5.57
C VAL A 285 -15.22 -7.16 -4.46
N SER A 286 -14.89 -8.30 -3.87
CA SER A 286 -15.56 -8.88 -2.71
C SER A 286 -14.63 -8.86 -1.50
N ILE A 287 -15.07 -8.28 -0.39
CA ILE A 287 -14.28 -8.13 0.84
C ILE A 287 -14.81 -9.06 1.91
N ARG A 288 -13.93 -9.77 2.62
CA ARG A 288 -14.32 -10.61 3.77
C ARG A 288 -13.25 -10.77 4.84
N PHE A 289 -13.70 -10.95 6.07
CA PHE A 289 -12.94 -11.61 7.12
C PHE A 289 -13.04 -13.13 7.00
N SER A 290 -11.97 -13.84 7.35
CA SER A 290 -11.90 -15.30 7.31
C SER A 290 -11.20 -15.81 8.57
N SER A 291 -11.74 -16.88 9.15
CA SER A 291 -11.28 -17.51 10.39
C SER A 291 -10.42 -18.77 10.17
N ASN A 292 -10.07 -19.06 8.92
CA ASN A 292 -9.31 -20.25 8.54
C ASN A 292 -8.06 -19.87 7.75
N GLU A 293 -7.59 -18.63 7.90
CA GLU A 293 -6.36 -18.20 7.27
C GLU A 293 -5.17 -18.68 8.13
N PRO A 294 -4.04 -19.04 7.51
CA PRO A 294 -2.81 -19.33 8.23
C PRO A 294 -2.43 -18.22 9.23
N ASP A 295 -1.75 -18.59 10.33
CA ASP A 295 -1.32 -17.64 11.36
C ASP A 295 -0.42 -16.52 10.81
N ASP A 296 0.29 -16.75 9.71
CA ASP A 296 1.14 -15.79 9.03
C ASP A 296 0.38 -14.90 8.03
N PHE A 297 -0.85 -15.22 7.66
CA PHE A 297 -1.68 -14.37 6.81
C PHE A 297 -2.23 -13.17 7.60
N PHE A 298 -2.08 -11.97 7.04
CA PHE A 298 -2.58 -10.72 7.62
C PHE A 298 -3.82 -10.21 6.89
N ALA A 299 -3.61 -9.74 5.67
CA ALA A 299 -4.62 -9.35 4.69
C ALA A 299 -4.03 -9.56 3.29
N GLY A 300 -4.89 -9.55 2.27
CA GLY A 300 -4.44 -9.61 0.89
C GLY A 300 -5.56 -9.56 -0.14
N CYS A 301 -5.27 -8.93 -1.27
CA CYS A 301 -6.05 -8.95 -2.48
C CYS A 301 -5.64 -10.13 -3.38
N THR A 302 -6.62 -10.77 -4.00
CA THR A 302 -6.41 -11.71 -5.11
C THR A 302 -7.34 -11.34 -6.25
N ALA A 303 -6.78 -11.06 -7.42
CA ALA A 303 -7.55 -10.78 -8.62
C ALA A 303 -6.94 -11.52 -9.82
N GLN A 304 -7.74 -11.69 -10.87
CA GLN A 304 -7.25 -12.17 -12.15
C GLN A 304 -6.93 -10.96 -13.02
N ALA A 305 -5.90 -11.07 -13.85
CA ALA A 305 -5.59 -10.10 -14.88
C ALA A 305 -5.59 -10.77 -16.26
N ILE A 306 -6.03 -10.06 -17.28
CA ILE A 306 -5.99 -10.51 -18.67
C ILE A 306 -5.38 -9.42 -19.54
N ALA A 307 -4.53 -9.79 -20.49
CA ALA A 307 -3.94 -8.85 -21.43
C ALA A 307 -5.06 -8.14 -22.21
N ILE A 308 -4.94 -6.82 -22.38
CA ILE A 308 -5.91 -6.04 -23.15
C ILE A 308 -5.76 -6.32 -24.64
N GLN A 309 -4.52 -6.49 -25.10
CA GLN A 309 -4.18 -6.89 -26.45
C GLN A 309 -3.20 -8.08 -26.40
N ALA A 310 -3.21 -8.93 -27.42
CA ALA A 310 -2.31 -10.08 -27.44
C ALA A 310 -0.85 -9.60 -27.56
N GLY A 311 -0.01 -9.96 -26.59
CA GLY A 311 1.40 -9.56 -26.54
C GLY A 311 1.64 -8.14 -26.04
N SER A 312 0.65 -7.47 -25.44
CA SER A 312 0.86 -6.20 -24.73
C SER A 312 1.32 -6.43 -23.29
N THR A 313 2.07 -5.46 -22.77
CA THR A 313 2.39 -5.29 -21.34
C THR A 313 1.22 -4.66 -20.55
N HIS A 314 0.13 -4.28 -21.23
CA HIS A 314 -1.07 -3.76 -20.59
C HIS A 314 -2.09 -4.86 -20.30
N PHE A 315 -2.46 -4.98 -19.03
CA PHE A 315 -3.44 -5.93 -18.52
C PHE A 315 -4.63 -5.19 -17.94
N ARG A 316 -5.76 -5.87 -17.82
CA ARG A 316 -6.88 -5.38 -17.02
C ARG A 316 -7.29 -6.41 -15.98
N LEU A 317 -7.77 -5.92 -14.85
CA LEU A 317 -8.42 -6.76 -13.86
C LEU A 317 -9.68 -7.44 -14.45
N ALA A 318 -9.85 -8.71 -14.12
CA ALA A 318 -10.91 -9.57 -14.60
C ALA A 318 -11.44 -10.48 -13.49
N GLY A 319 -12.63 -11.06 -13.73
CA GLY A 319 -13.34 -11.81 -12.70
C GLY A 319 -13.74 -10.94 -11.51
N THR A 320 -14.00 -11.57 -10.37
CA THR A 320 -14.21 -10.86 -9.10
C THR A 320 -12.92 -10.94 -8.28
N GLY A 321 -12.34 -9.79 -7.98
CA GLY A 321 -11.25 -9.68 -7.01
C GLY A 321 -11.75 -10.00 -5.61
N THR A 322 -10.92 -10.63 -4.79
CA THR A 322 -11.24 -10.98 -3.42
C THR A 322 -10.22 -10.35 -2.49
N ILE A 323 -10.68 -9.52 -1.56
CA ILE A 323 -9.87 -9.04 -0.44
C ILE A 323 -10.23 -9.88 0.78
N LYS A 324 -9.21 -10.47 1.41
CA LYS A 324 -9.38 -11.24 2.64
C LYS A 324 -8.61 -10.60 3.77
N PHE A 325 -9.17 -10.70 4.96
CA PHE A 325 -8.54 -10.31 6.21
C PHE A 325 -8.56 -11.49 7.19
N ASN A 326 -7.46 -11.67 7.92
CA ASN A 326 -7.40 -12.64 9.00
C ASN A 326 -8.16 -12.11 10.23
N ILE A 327 -9.25 -12.76 10.63
CA ILE A 327 -10.07 -12.30 11.76
C ILE A 327 -9.36 -12.41 13.12
N ASP A 328 -8.35 -13.29 13.22
CA ASP A 328 -7.65 -13.55 14.48
C ASP A 328 -6.61 -12.47 14.80
N LYS A 329 -6.41 -11.50 13.89
CA LYS A 329 -5.60 -10.32 14.17
C LYS A 329 -6.41 -9.28 14.95
N PRO A 330 -5.76 -8.48 15.80
CA PRO A 330 -6.44 -7.41 16.51
C PRO A 330 -6.74 -6.26 15.53
N TRP A 331 -8.03 -6.03 15.25
CA TRP A 331 -8.50 -4.97 14.35
C TRP A 331 -9.15 -3.82 15.10
N HIS A 332 -8.87 -2.61 14.64
CA HIS A 332 -9.57 -1.39 15.01
C HIS A 332 -10.44 -0.93 13.84
N PHE A 333 -11.73 -0.70 14.08
CA PHE A 333 -12.70 -0.26 13.07
C PHE A 333 -12.99 1.23 13.22
N PHE A 334 -12.95 1.96 12.10
CA PHE A 334 -13.19 3.39 12.06
C PHE A 334 -14.64 3.73 12.42
N GLY A 335 -14.83 4.77 13.23
CA GLY A 335 -16.16 5.24 13.62
C GLY A 335 -16.92 4.31 14.58
N VAL A 336 -16.31 3.20 15.01
CA VAL A 336 -16.85 2.36 16.07
C VAL A 336 -16.12 2.72 17.36
N SER A 337 -16.73 3.62 18.15
CA SER A 337 -16.24 3.89 19.49
C SER A 337 -16.42 2.63 20.35
N VAL A 338 -15.32 1.93 20.66
CA VAL A 338 -15.34 0.80 21.59
C VAL A 338 -15.43 1.35 23.01
N PHE A 339 -16.60 1.82 23.41
CA PHE A 339 -16.88 2.13 24.81
C PHE A 339 -17.03 0.80 25.57
N SER A 340 -16.14 0.55 26.54
CA SER A 340 -16.17 -0.66 27.37
C SER A 340 -17.29 -0.68 28.42
N ASP A 341 -18.19 0.31 28.43
CA ASP A 341 -19.26 0.46 29.42
C ASP A 341 -20.70 0.31 28.88
N GLY A 342 -20.87 -0.08 27.60
CA GLY A 342 -22.14 -0.63 27.13
C GLY A 342 -23.32 0.35 27.10
N PHE A 343 -23.10 1.59 26.68
CA PHE A 343 -24.19 2.52 26.35
C PHE A 343 -24.05 3.06 24.93
N GLU A 344 -24.75 2.43 23.99
CA GLU A 344 -25.08 3.07 22.71
C GLU A 344 -26.33 3.94 22.90
N THR A 345 -26.19 5.22 22.56
CA THR A 345 -27.28 5.97 21.91
C THR A 345 -26.65 6.76 20.78
N GLY A 346 -27.09 6.46 19.56
CA GLY A 346 -26.51 6.97 18.34
C GLY A 346 -26.41 8.50 18.27
N ASP A 347 -25.30 8.95 17.71
CA ASP A 347 -25.21 10.22 17.00
C ASP A 347 -24.47 9.95 15.70
N PHE A 348 -25.24 9.58 14.67
CA PHE A 348 -24.80 9.77 13.30
C PHE A 348 -24.77 11.27 13.05
N ALA A 349 -23.61 11.90 13.23
CA ALA A 349 -23.36 13.24 12.71
C ALA A 349 -23.37 13.16 11.18
N ALA A 350 -24.56 13.30 10.60
CA ALA A 350 -24.75 13.50 9.16
C ALA A 350 -24.16 14.86 8.78
N TRP A 351 -22.99 14.86 8.15
CA TRP A 351 -22.49 16.03 7.45
C TRP A 351 -23.21 16.12 6.11
N SER A 352 -24.28 16.92 6.04
CA SER A 352 -24.83 17.36 4.76
C SER A 352 -23.99 18.52 4.24
N VAL A 353 -23.22 18.29 3.17
CA VAL A 353 -22.66 19.39 2.38
C VAL A 353 -23.79 19.94 1.51
N ALA A 354 -24.27 21.14 1.86
CA ALA A 354 -25.11 21.93 0.95
C ALA A 354 -24.21 22.46 -0.18
N VAL A 355 -24.47 22.02 -1.41
CA VAL A 355 -23.93 22.64 -2.62
C VAL A 355 -24.85 23.84 -2.97
N PRO A 356 -24.32 24.98 -3.48
CA PRO A 356 -25.09 26.20 -3.72
C PRO A 356 -26.34 26.06 -4.58
#